data_AF-A0A6J4YPH7-F1
#
_entry.id   AF-A0A6J4YPH7-F1
#
_cell.length_a   1.000
_cell.length_b   1.000
_cell.length_c   1.000
_cell.angle_alpha   90.00
_cell.angle_beta   90.00
_cell.angle_gamma   90.00
#
_symmetry.space_group_name_H-M   'P 1'
#
loop_
_entity.id
_entity.type
_entity.pdbx_description
1 polymer ?
#
loop_
_entity_poly.entity_id
_entity_poly.type
_entity_poly.pdbx_seq_one_letter_code
_entity_poly.pdbx_strand_id
1 'polypeptide(L)'
;MRWLPVLLLIMIMAAPCQADPYAKYSRVKKFDRYFSKYSKRFFGPGFDWHLFKAQAVAESGLDEAAKSGVGAVGVMQVMPRTFEEIQAKNPAIKGHQLQPRWNIAAGIYYDRTLWNLWKAERPRQDRINFMFGSYNAGKGNILKAQKAAEKLRLNPNLWESIESALPEITGKHSRETISYVEKIEHVKGVLK
;
A
#
# COMPACT_ATOMS: atom_id res chain seq x y z
N MET A 1 -60.19 21.35 -34.77
CA MET A 1 -58.80 21.84 -34.94
C MET A 1 -58.31 22.39 -33.61
N ARG A 2 -57.38 21.70 -32.94
CA ARG A 2 -56.33 22.26 -32.05
C ARG A 2 -55.67 21.11 -31.28
N TRP A 3 -54.52 20.66 -31.80
CA TRP A 3 -53.59 19.79 -31.08
C TRP A 3 -52.69 20.68 -30.21
N LEU A 4 -52.62 20.40 -28.91
CA LEU A 4 -51.65 21.00 -27.99
C LEU A 4 -50.37 20.14 -28.02
N PRO A 5 -49.17 20.72 -28.20
CA PRO A 5 -47.94 19.96 -28.12
C PRO A 5 -47.56 19.74 -26.66
N VAL A 6 -47.39 18.48 -26.26
CA VAL A 6 -46.76 18.12 -24.98
C VAL A 6 -45.26 18.31 -25.15
N LEU A 7 -44.72 19.39 -24.58
CA LEU A 7 -43.28 19.59 -24.45
C LEU A 7 -42.75 18.64 -23.37
N LEU A 8 -42.06 17.58 -23.82
CA LEU A 8 -41.36 16.66 -22.94
C LEU A 8 -40.07 17.34 -22.44
N LEU A 9 -40.08 17.84 -21.20
CA LEU A 9 -38.89 18.40 -20.56
C LEU A 9 -37.98 17.23 -20.13
N ILE A 10 -36.91 16.98 -20.89
CA ILE A 10 -35.89 16.01 -20.49
C ILE A 10 -35.04 16.66 -19.39
N MET A 11 -35.32 16.30 -18.14
CA MET A 11 -34.51 16.68 -16.99
C MET A 11 -33.26 15.79 -16.97
N ILE A 12 -32.14 16.30 -17.49
CA ILE A 12 -30.84 15.62 -17.37
C ILE A 12 -30.40 15.74 -15.91
N MET A 13 -30.66 14.71 -15.12
CA MET A 13 -30.10 14.55 -13.78
C MET A 13 -28.60 14.27 -13.92
N ALA A 14 -27.77 15.32 -13.88
CA ALA A 14 -26.34 15.15 -13.71
C ALA A 14 -26.08 14.56 -12.32
N ALA A 15 -25.76 13.25 -12.27
CA ALA A 15 -25.32 12.63 -11.03
C ALA A 15 -24.08 13.39 -10.53
N PRO A 16 -24.04 13.84 -9.27
CA PRO A 16 -22.87 14.53 -8.75
C PRO A 16 -21.68 13.59 -8.84
N CYS A 17 -20.66 14.00 -9.60
CA CYS A 17 -19.36 13.34 -9.63
C CYS A 17 -18.80 13.37 -8.21
N GLN A 18 -18.98 12.30 -7.42
CA GLN A 18 -18.38 12.20 -6.11
C GLN A 18 -16.86 12.22 -6.29
N ALA A 19 -16.22 13.24 -5.72
CA ALA A 19 -14.78 13.33 -5.74
C ALA A 19 -14.18 12.14 -4.99
N ASP A 20 -13.12 11.56 -5.57
CA ASP A 20 -12.42 10.43 -4.97
C ASP A 20 -12.01 10.73 -3.52
N PRO A 21 -12.33 9.87 -2.53
CA PRO A 21 -12.05 10.13 -1.13
C PRO A 21 -10.56 10.31 -0.82
N TYR A 22 -9.67 9.79 -1.68
CA TYR A 22 -8.23 9.90 -1.55
C TYR A 22 -7.64 11.12 -2.26
N ALA A 23 -8.43 11.84 -3.08
CA ALA A 23 -7.97 13.03 -3.80
C ALA A 23 -7.38 14.11 -2.89
N LYS A 24 -7.87 14.19 -1.64
CA LYS A 24 -7.34 15.12 -0.63
C LYS A 24 -5.85 14.91 -0.33
N TYR A 25 -5.32 13.69 -0.46
CA TYR A 25 -3.93 13.37 -0.13
C TYR A 25 -2.91 13.91 -1.16
N SER A 26 -3.36 14.23 -2.37
CA SER A 26 -2.52 14.91 -3.38
C SER A 26 -2.03 16.28 -2.87
N ARG A 27 -2.84 16.96 -2.05
CA ARG A 27 -2.57 18.29 -1.46
C ARG A 27 -1.70 18.24 -0.20
N VAL A 28 -1.57 17.08 0.44
CA VAL A 28 -0.74 16.93 1.65
C VAL A 28 0.72 16.75 1.23
N LYS A 29 1.54 17.80 1.32
CA LYS A 29 2.96 17.79 0.88
C LYS A 29 3.97 17.64 2.03
N LYS A 30 3.52 17.68 3.28
CA LYS A 30 4.37 17.69 4.51
C LYS A 30 5.49 16.64 4.50
N PHE A 31 5.22 15.45 3.98
CA PHE A 31 6.12 14.30 4.03
C PHE A 31 6.77 13.94 2.68
N ASP A 32 6.41 14.61 1.59
CA ASP A 32 6.83 14.24 0.22
C ASP A 32 8.35 14.23 0.08
N ARG A 33 9.04 15.18 0.73
CA ARG A 33 10.51 15.20 0.80
C ARG A 33 11.12 13.94 1.41
N TYR A 34 10.44 13.28 2.34
CA TYR A 34 10.92 12.06 2.98
C TYR A 34 10.67 10.85 2.09
N PHE A 35 9.46 10.72 1.54
CA PHE A 35 9.15 9.67 0.57
C PHE A 35 10.13 9.73 -0.61
N SER A 36 10.22 10.86 -1.31
CA SER A 36 11.15 11.05 -2.42
C SER A 36 12.60 10.71 -2.06
N LYS A 37 13.11 11.24 -0.92
CA LYS A 37 14.48 10.99 -0.47
C LYS A 37 14.76 9.51 -0.22
N TYR A 38 13.90 8.83 0.53
CA TYR A 38 14.16 7.46 0.96
C TYR A 38 13.82 6.43 -0.12
N SER A 39 12.85 6.71 -0.99
CA SER A 39 12.64 5.94 -2.23
C SER A 39 13.88 6.00 -3.12
N LYS A 40 14.40 7.20 -3.40
CA LYS A 40 15.65 7.35 -4.16
C LYS A 40 16.81 6.59 -3.51
N ARG A 41 16.91 6.66 -2.17
CA ARG A 41 17.98 6.01 -1.43
C ARG A 41 17.93 4.48 -1.48
N PHE A 42 16.74 3.89 -1.34
CA PHE A 42 16.61 2.44 -1.16
C PHE A 42 16.21 1.69 -2.44
N PHE A 43 15.53 2.36 -3.37
CA PHE A 43 15.05 1.78 -4.63
C PHE A 43 15.68 2.41 -5.87
N GLY A 44 16.33 3.57 -5.76
CA GLY A 44 16.99 4.28 -6.86
C GLY A 44 16.15 5.44 -7.41
N PRO A 45 16.75 6.33 -8.23
CA PRO A 45 16.15 7.59 -8.66
C PRO A 45 14.91 7.47 -9.55
N GLY A 46 14.74 6.33 -10.25
CA GLY A 46 13.59 6.08 -11.12
C GLY A 46 12.41 5.39 -10.44
N PHE A 47 12.50 5.09 -9.14
CA PHE A 47 11.39 4.44 -8.44
C PHE A 47 10.37 5.48 -7.97
N ASP A 48 9.12 5.31 -8.39
CA ASP A 48 8.02 6.23 -8.08
C ASP A 48 7.75 6.26 -6.57
N TRP A 49 8.05 7.39 -5.93
CA TRP A 49 7.90 7.56 -4.50
C TRP A 49 6.42 7.68 -4.07
N HIS A 50 5.51 7.97 -5.01
CA HIS A 50 4.07 8.03 -4.72
C HIS A 50 3.50 6.69 -4.26
N LEU A 51 4.13 5.56 -4.62
CA LEU A 51 3.78 4.24 -4.10
C LEU A 51 3.90 4.18 -2.56
N PHE A 52 4.98 4.71 -1.99
CA PHE A 52 5.17 4.71 -0.53
C PHE A 52 4.32 5.75 0.17
N LYS A 53 3.99 6.86 -0.51
CA LYS A 53 2.98 7.79 0.00
C LYS A 53 1.58 7.16 0.02
N ALA A 54 1.21 6.41 -1.01
CA ALA A 54 -0.04 5.67 -1.07
C ALA A 54 -0.11 4.59 0.02
N GLN A 55 0.99 3.88 0.26
CA GLN A 55 1.14 2.97 1.40
C GLN A 55 0.92 3.69 2.73
N ALA A 56 1.57 4.82 2.96
CA ALA A 56 1.36 5.60 4.19
C ALA A 56 -0.08 6.08 4.40
N VAL A 57 -0.80 6.39 3.30
CA VAL A 57 -2.24 6.67 3.33
C VAL A 57 -3.03 5.41 3.71
N ALA A 58 -2.65 4.24 3.19
CA ALA A 58 -3.27 2.98 3.54
C ALA A 58 -3.09 2.64 5.03
N GLU A 59 -1.89 2.88 5.57
CA GLU A 59 -1.46 2.60 6.95
C GLU A 59 -2.09 3.53 7.99
N SER A 60 -1.93 4.85 7.81
CA SER A 60 -2.27 5.84 8.85
C SER A 60 -3.12 7.00 8.33
N GLY A 61 -3.39 7.05 7.03
CA GLY A 61 -3.94 8.26 6.42
C GLY A 61 -2.99 9.46 6.52
N LEU A 62 -1.67 9.21 6.53
CA LEU A 62 -0.61 10.19 6.80
C LEU A 62 -0.65 10.82 8.20
N ASP A 63 -1.24 10.15 9.19
CA ASP A 63 -1.20 10.58 10.58
C ASP A 63 0.12 10.16 11.26
N GLU A 64 0.91 11.15 11.66
CA GLU A 64 2.19 10.92 12.35
C GLU A 64 2.05 10.52 13.81
N ALA A 65 0.88 10.77 14.43
CA ALA A 65 0.58 10.40 15.80
C ALA A 65 -0.18 9.06 15.89
N ALA A 66 -0.52 8.44 14.76
CA ALA A 66 -1.30 7.21 14.72
C ALA A 66 -0.64 6.09 15.53
N LYS A 67 -1.46 5.40 16.34
CA LYS A 67 -1.07 4.21 17.10
C LYS A 67 -2.15 3.15 16.93
N SER A 68 -1.78 1.98 16.39
CA SER A 68 -2.73 0.88 16.25
C SER A 68 -2.98 0.17 17.58
N GLY A 69 -4.10 -0.56 17.68
CA GLY A 69 -4.43 -1.36 18.85
C GLY A 69 -3.42 -2.47 19.15
N VAL A 70 -2.60 -2.87 18.17
CA VAL A 70 -1.52 -3.87 18.32
C VAL A 70 -0.14 -3.23 18.50
N GLY A 71 -0.05 -1.89 18.54
CA GLY A 71 1.15 -1.16 18.91
C GLY A 71 2.02 -0.64 17.76
N ALA A 72 1.55 -0.71 16.52
CA ALA A 72 2.21 -0.04 15.39
C ALA A 72 2.10 1.48 15.52
N VAL A 73 3.12 2.23 15.08
CA VAL A 73 3.15 3.70 15.29
C VAL A 73 3.53 4.49 14.04
N GLY A 74 3.00 5.71 13.95
CA GLY A 74 3.38 6.75 13.00
C GLY A 74 2.92 6.53 11.57
N VAL A 75 3.48 7.32 10.67
CA VAL A 75 3.02 7.47 9.26
C VAL A 75 2.96 6.14 8.49
N MET A 76 3.94 5.26 8.67
CA MET A 76 4.06 3.95 8.01
C MET A 76 3.67 2.78 8.93
N GLN A 77 3.11 3.06 10.12
CA GLN A 77 2.70 2.05 11.11
C GLN A 77 3.78 0.98 11.35
N VAL A 78 5.01 1.42 11.66
CA VAL A 78 6.13 0.52 11.95
C VAL A 78 6.02 0.03 13.40
N MET A 79 6.14 -1.28 13.62
CA MET A 79 6.21 -1.85 14.96
C MET A 79 7.51 -1.43 15.68
N PRO A 80 7.48 -1.09 16.98
CA PRO A 80 8.68 -0.70 17.72
C PRO A 80 9.83 -1.70 17.60
N ARG A 81 9.54 -3.00 17.80
CA ARG A 81 10.53 -4.07 17.61
C ARG A 81 11.11 -4.11 16.20
N THR A 82 10.27 -3.96 15.18
CA THR A 82 10.74 -3.91 13.78
C THR A 82 11.65 -2.71 13.54
N PHE A 83 11.34 -1.56 14.13
CA PHE A 83 12.19 -0.38 14.05
C PHE A 83 13.57 -0.61 14.68
N GLU A 84 13.63 -1.21 15.88
CA GLU A 84 14.88 -1.58 16.55
C GLU A 84 15.74 -2.52 15.70
N GLU A 85 15.12 -3.58 15.14
CA GLU A 85 15.80 -4.51 14.23
C GLU A 85 16.33 -3.82 12.97
N ILE A 86 15.59 -2.83 12.45
CA ILE A 86 16.01 -2.03 11.30
C ILE A 86 17.19 -1.13 11.67
N GLN A 87 17.19 -0.48 12.83
CA GLN A 87 18.32 0.34 13.27
C GLN A 87 19.60 -0.47 13.44
N ALA A 88 19.49 -1.68 14.01
CA ALA A 88 20.61 -2.59 14.16
C ALA A 88 21.22 -3.00 12.80
N LYS A 89 20.39 -3.16 11.77
CA LYS A 89 20.82 -3.56 10.41
C LYS A 89 21.23 -2.39 9.51
N ASN A 90 20.71 -1.19 9.79
CA ASN A 90 20.92 0.00 8.98
C ASN A 90 21.21 1.21 9.86
N PRO A 91 22.49 1.43 10.24
CA PRO A 91 22.89 2.53 11.13
C PRO A 91 22.68 3.92 10.53
N ALA A 92 22.23 4.02 9.27
CA ALA A 92 21.81 5.29 8.70
C ALA A 92 20.42 5.75 9.18
N ILE A 93 19.64 4.89 9.85
CA ILE A 93 18.38 5.21 10.52
C ILE A 93 18.69 5.51 12.00
N LYS A 94 18.84 6.80 12.32
CA LYS A 94 19.49 7.24 13.58
C LYS A 94 18.57 7.82 14.65
N GLY A 95 17.33 8.14 14.32
CA GLY A 95 16.42 8.77 15.29
C GLY A 95 15.34 7.82 15.78
N HIS A 96 14.24 8.41 16.25
CA HIS A 96 13.17 7.69 16.93
C HIS A 96 12.00 7.38 15.99
N GLN A 97 11.32 6.24 16.19
CA GLN A 97 10.18 5.77 15.39
C GLN A 97 8.97 6.70 15.40
N LEU A 98 8.84 7.57 16.41
CA LEU A 98 7.80 8.60 16.47
C LEU A 98 8.12 9.85 15.65
N GLN A 99 9.36 9.98 15.14
CA GLN A 99 9.70 11.08 14.23
C GLN A 99 9.29 10.68 12.80
N PRO A 100 8.43 11.46 12.10
CA PRO A 100 7.88 11.07 10.79
C PRO A 100 8.96 10.72 9.78
N ARG A 101 10.06 11.48 9.75
CA ARG A 101 11.21 11.22 8.88
C ARG A 101 11.75 9.80 9.05
N TRP A 102 11.94 9.35 10.29
CA TRP A 102 12.56 8.06 10.57
C TRP A 102 11.56 6.92 10.47
N ASN A 103 10.30 7.17 10.83
CA ASN A 103 9.21 6.22 10.58
C ASN A 103 9.07 5.91 9.08
N ILE A 104 9.05 6.95 8.23
CA ILE A 104 9.03 6.82 6.76
C ILE A 104 10.29 6.12 6.25
N ALA A 105 11.47 6.50 6.75
CA ALA A 105 12.72 5.85 6.37
C ALA A 105 12.72 4.35 6.69
N ALA A 106 12.24 3.98 7.87
CA ALA A 106 12.18 2.59 8.32
C ALA A 106 11.16 1.79 7.51
N GLY A 107 9.95 2.33 7.28
CA GLY A 107 8.94 1.69 6.42
C GLY A 107 9.48 1.38 5.03
N ILE A 108 10.02 2.38 4.32
CA ILE A 108 10.58 2.18 2.97
C ILE A 108 11.79 1.26 2.96
N TYR A 109 12.64 1.31 4.01
CA TYR A 109 13.72 0.34 4.15
C TYR A 109 13.18 -1.08 4.31
N TYR A 110 12.13 -1.27 5.11
CA TYR A 110 11.48 -2.57 5.27
C TYR A 110 10.88 -3.05 3.95
N ASP A 111 10.17 -2.19 3.21
CA ASP A 111 9.70 -2.49 1.85
C ASP A 111 10.84 -2.95 0.95
N ARG A 112 12.01 -2.32 1.02
CA ARG A 112 13.19 -2.75 0.24
C ARG A 112 13.64 -4.17 0.62
N THR A 113 13.57 -4.53 1.91
CA THR A 113 13.88 -5.90 2.33
C THR A 113 12.88 -6.91 1.77
N LEU A 114 11.59 -6.56 1.72
CA LEU A 114 10.53 -7.40 1.16
C LEU A 114 10.65 -7.50 -0.37
N TRP A 115 10.93 -6.38 -1.05
CA TRP A 115 11.22 -6.35 -2.48
C TRP A 115 12.36 -7.30 -2.86
N ASN A 116 13.42 -7.35 -2.06
CA ASN A 116 14.58 -8.21 -2.29
C ASN A 116 14.34 -9.69 -1.96
N LEU A 117 13.32 -10.00 -1.16
CA LEU A 117 12.91 -11.38 -0.88
C LEU A 117 12.34 -12.04 -2.15
N TRP A 118 11.57 -11.29 -2.92
CA TRP A 118 10.86 -11.77 -4.11
C TRP A 118 11.77 -11.80 -5.34
N LYS A 119 12.64 -12.81 -5.42
CA LYS A 119 13.66 -12.97 -6.48
C LYS A 119 13.18 -13.67 -7.75
N ALA A 120 12.18 -14.54 -7.64
CA ALA A 120 11.65 -15.25 -8.79
C ALA A 120 11.05 -14.27 -9.81
N GLU A 121 11.26 -14.54 -11.09
CA GLU A 121 10.74 -13.72 -12.18
C GLU A 121 9.22 -13.61 -12.10
N ARG A 122 8.75 -12.37 -12.27
CA ARG A 122 7.33 -11.99 -12.17
C ARG A 122 7.14 -10.61 -12.80
N PRO A 123 5.92 -10.26 -13.24
CA PRO A 123 5.64 -8.90 -13.68
C PRO A 123 5.96 -7.88 -12.59
N ARG A 124 6.36 -6.66 -12.99
CA ARG A 124 6.78 -5.62 -12.05
C ARG A 124 5.68 -5.26 -11.06
N GLN A 125 4.43 -5.21 -11.51
CA GLN A 125 3.28 -4.91 -10.65
C GLN A 125 3.07 -6.02 -9.61
N ASP A 126 3.14 -7.30 -10.01
CA ASP A 126 3.09 -8.40 -9.04
C ASP A 126 4.19 -8.30 -7.99
N ARG A 127 5.42 -7.91 -8.37
CA ARG A 127 6.48 -7.71 -7.37
C ARG A 127 6.16 -6.61 -6.36
N ILE A 128 5.50 -5.53 -6.80
CA ILE A 128 5.00 -4.47 -5.92
C ILE A 128 3.90 -5.02 -5.00
N ASN A 129 2.94 -5.77 -5.55
CA ASN A 129 1.83 -6.34 -4.78
C ASN A 129 2.34 -7.35 -3.74
N PHE A 130 3.30 -8.21 -4.10
CA PHE A 130 3.95 -9.12 -3.16
C PHE A 130 4.71 -8.37 -2.05
N MET A 131 5.37 -7.27 -2.36
CA MET A 131 6.05 -6.43 -1.36
C MET A 131 5.05 -5.86 -0.35
N PHE A 132 3.97 -5.23 -0.82
CA PHE A 132 2.95 -4.64 0.05
C PHE A 132 2.11 -5.69 0.79
N GLY A 133 1.70 -6.76 0.12
CA GLY A 133 1.03 -7.89 0.76
C GLY A 133 1.88 -8.51 1.87
N SER A 134 3.21 -8.56 1.68
CA SER A 134 4.14 -9.03 2.73
C SER A 134 4.30 -8.06 3.88
N TYR A 135 4.15 -6.76 3.63
CA TYR A 135 4.21 -5.73 4.67
C TYR A 135 3.02 -5.89 5.62
N ASN A 136 1.81 -6.07 5.06
CA ASN A 136 0.58 -6.22 5.83
C ASN A 136 0.42 -7.64 6.44
N ALA A 137 0.48 -8.70 5.63
CA ALA A 137 0.25 -10.06 6.11
C ALA A 137 1.47 -10.73 6.74
N GLY A 138 2.66 -10.14 6.58
CA GLY A 138 3.93 -10.78 6.86
C GLY A 138 4.38 -11.74 5.75
N LYS A 139 5.66 -11.64 5.37
CA LYS A 139 6.28 -12.47 4.32
C LYS A 139 6.05 -13.98 4.47
N GLY A 140 5.96 -14.49 5.71
CA GLY A 140 5.75 -15.91 5.98
C GLY A 140 4.38 -16.40 5.50
N ASN A 141 3.34 -15.56 5.62
CA ASN A 141 2.01 -15.90 5.13
C ASN A 141 1.95 -15.86 3.61
N ILE A 142 2.61 -14.88 2.96
CA ILE A 142 2.73 -14.84 1.50
C ILE A 142 3.50 -16.06 0.96
N LEU A 143 4.58 -16.49 1.61
CA LEU A 143 5.31 -17.72 1.23
C LEU A 143 4.43 -18.99 1.39
N LYS A 144 3.60 -19.06 2.42
CA LYS A 144 2.64 -20.16 2.59
C LYS A 144 1.57 -20.13 1.49
N ALA A 145 1.09 -18.94 1.14
CA ALA A 145 0.10 -18.75 0.08
C ALA A 145 0.67 -19.14 -1.30
N GLN A 146 1.96 -18.87 -1.59
CA GLN A 146 2.62 -19.40 -2.79
C GLN A 146 2.55 -20.93 -2.85
N LYS A 147 2.87 -21.62 -1.74
CA LYS A 147 2.79 -23.09 -1.66
C LYS A 147 1.36 -23.62 -1.80
N ALA A 148 0.37 -22.88 -1.30
CA ALA A 148 -1.04 -23.25 -1.47
C ALA A 148 -1.48 -23.05 -2.93
N ALA A 149 -1.11 -21.94 -3.57
CA ALA A 149 -1.35 -21.69 -4.99
C ALA A 149 -0.77 -22.78 -5.90
N GLU A 150 0.44 -23.27 -5.61
CA GLU A 150 1.04 -24.41 -6.33
C GLU A 150 0.18 -25.69 -6.23
N LYS A 151 -0.36 -25.99 -5.05
CA LYS A 151 -1.26 -27.16 -4.86
C LYS A 151 -2.56 -27.02 -5.64
N LEU A 152 -3.03 -25.78 -5.80
CA LEU A 152 -4.19 -25.43 -6.63
C LEU A 152 -3.85 -25.36 -8.13
N ARG A 153 -2.61 -25.69 -8.53
CA ARG A 153 -2.11 -25.61 -9.91
C ARG A 153 -2.17 -24.20 -10.51
N LEU A 154 -2.11 -23.17 -9.67
CA LEU A 154 -1.98 -21.77 -10.06
C LEU A 154 -0.51 -21.37 -10.19
N ASN A 155 -0.23 -20.26 -10.87
CA ASN A 155 1.13 -19.73 -10.96
C ASN A 155 1.48 -18.95 -9.67
N PRO A 156 2.39 -19.43 -8.81
CA PRO A 156 2.69 -18.81 -7.51
C PRO A 156 3.48 -17.50 -7.60
N ASN A 157 3.80 -17.02 -8.81
CA ASN A 157 4.47 -15.75 -9.03
C ASN A 157 3.51 -14.61 -9.44
N LEU A 158 2.23 -14.92 -9.65
CA LEU A 158 1.17 -13.94 -9.89
C LEU A 158 0.46 -13.61 -8.58
N TRP A 159 0.19 -12.33 -8.35
CA TRP A 159 -0.50 -11.85 -7.15
C TRP A 159 -1.93 -12.38 -7.06
N GLU A 160 -2.65 -12.46 -8.18
CA GLU A 160 -4.01 -13.04 -8.24
C GLU A 160 -4.07 -14.48 -7.69
N SER A 161 -3.03 -15.28 -7.95
CA SER A 161 -2.90 -16.62 -7.36
C SER A 161 -2.72 -16.58 -5.85
N ILE A 162 -2.02 -15.57 -5.34
CA ILE A 162 -1.85 -15.34 -3.90
C ILE A 162 -3.16 -14.89 -3.28
N GLU A 163 -3.89 -13.98 -3.90
CA GLU A 163 -5.22 -13.53 -3.44
C GLU A 163 -6.18 -14.72 -3.31
N SER A 164 -6.16 -15.63 -4.29
CA SER A 164 -6.97 -16.84 -4.28
C SER A 164 -6.59 -17.82 -3.16
N ALA A 165 -5.30 -17.93 -2.84
CA ALA A 165 -4.78 -18.90 -1.87
C ALA A 165 -4.68 -18.36 -0.43
N LEU A 166 -4.61 -17.04 -0.24
CA LEU A 166 -4.42 -16.40 1.06
C LEU A 166 -5.53 -16.72 2.09
N PRO A 167 -6.81 -16.88 1.72
CA PRO A 167 -7.86 -17.29 2.64
C PRO A 167 -7.58 -18.62 3.35
N GLU A 168 -6.89 -19.56 2.71
CA GLU A 168 -6.50 -20.84 3.35
C GLU A 168 -5.42 -20.63 4.43
N ILE A 169 -4.66 -19.54 4.36
CA ILE A 169 -3.52 -19.26 5.24
C ILE A 169 -3.91 -18.36 6.41
N THR A 170 -4.68 -17.30 6.15
CA THR A 170 -4.99 -16.26 7.13
C THR A 170 -6.49 -16.14 7.43
N GLY A 171 -7.33 -16.98 6.82
CA GLY A 171 -8.78 -16.97 7.01
C GLY A 171 -9.39 -15.63 6.62
N LYS A 172 -10.26 -15.08 7.48
CA LYS A 172 -10.91 -13.78 7.25
C LYS A 172 -9.94 -12.60 7.10
N HIS A 173 -8.73 -12.70 7.64
CA HIS A 173 -7.72 -11.64 7.56
C HIS A 173 -7.12 -11.49 6.15
N SER A 174 -7.31 -12.47 5.27
CA SER A 174 -6.92 -12.36 3.85
C SER A 174 -7.53 -11.15 3.18
N ARG A 175 -8.81 -10.83 3.50
CA ARG A 175 -9.51 -9.65 2.95
C ARG A 175 -8.82 -8.35 3.31
N GLU A 176 -8.27 -8.25 4.52
CA GLU A 176 -7.54 -7.06 4.96
C GLU A 176 -6.29 -6.84 4.09
N THR A 177 -5.53 -7.90 3.83
CA THR A 177 -4.33 -7.84 3.00
C THR A 177 -4.63 -7.53 1.54
N ILE A 178 -5.65 -8.18 0.98
CA ILE A 178 -6.07 -7.96 -0.41
C ILE A 178 -6.52 -6.50 -0.57
N SER A 179 -7.44 -6.04 0.28
CA SER A 179 -7.92 -4.66 0.26
C SER A 179 -6.84 -3.64 0.59
N TYR A 180 -5.81 -4.00 1.36
CA TYR A 180 -4.65 -3.15 1.59
C TYR A 180 -3.88 -2.90 0.28
N VAL A 181 -3.60 -3.94 -0.50
CA VAL A 181 -2.90 -3.80 -1.79
C VAL A 181 -3.75 -3.02 -2.79
N GLU A 182 -5.04 -3.34 -2.91
CA GLU A 182 -6.00 -2.61 -3.75
C GLU A 182 -6.07 -1.11 -3.38
N LYS A 183 -6.14 -0.81 -2.08
CA LYS A 183 -6.17 0.58 -1.58
C LYS A 183 -4.91 1.34 -1.96
N ILE A 184 -3.74 0.72 -1.91
CA ILE A 184 -2.48 1.39 -2.31
C ILE A 184 -2.50 1.71 -3.80
N GLU A 185 -2.92 0.76 -4.63
CA GLU A 185 -3.02 0.97 -6.08
C GLU A 185 -4.00 2.10 -6.40
N HIS A 186 -5.18 2.08 -5.78
CA HIS A 186 -6.19 3.13 -5.94
C HIS A 186 -5.66 4.50 -5.52
N VAL A 187 -5.13 4.62 -4.30
CA VAL A 187 -4.56 5.89 -3.81
C VAL A 187 -3.46 6.39 -4.74
N LYS A 188 -2.55 5.51 -5.18
CA LYS A 188 -1.47 5.87 -6.09
C LYS A 188 -2.00 6.40 -7.43
N GLY A 189 -3.09 5.84 -7.97
CA GLY A 189 -3.73 6.34 -9.18
C GLY A 189 -4.26 7.77 -9.07
N VAL A 190 -4.60 8.20 -7.84
CA VAL A 190 -5.14 9.52 -7.54
C VAL A 190 -4.05 10.56 -7.19
N LEU A 191 -2.91 10.10 -6.65
CA LEU A 191 -1.73 10.93 -6.40
C LEU A 191 -1.02 11.25 -7.73
N LYS A 192 -1.54 12.22 -8.48
CA LYS A 192 -0.87 12.78 -9.66
C LYS A 192 0.29 13.70 -9.27
#